data_AF-A0AAV4GIN5-F1
#
_entry.id   AF-A0AAV4GIN5-F1
#
_cell.length_a   1.000
_cell.length_b   1.000
_cell.length_c   1.000
_cell.angle_alpha   90.00
_cell.angle_beta   90.00
_cell.angle_gamma   90.00
#
_symmetry.space_group_name_H-M   'P 1'
#
loop_
_entity.id
_entity.type
_entity.pdbx_description
1 polymer ?
#
loop_
_entity_poly.entity_id
_entity_poly.type
_entity_poly.pdbx_seq_one_letter_code
_entity_poly.pdbx_strand_id
1 'polypeptide(L)'
;MGIINNLKCHYRGTLLKRIINHVDEGNDFDNFKLTLLDAVIILKQAWEKVEPATIRNCFKKAGFQASETETEIEGENEIEAEDTDVQPFLSRLLVEYSIPDSLDDLENLDQDVPTAPSPSEEMNRSTTDSERENQTEQAADDEDDQGEEMPPVSDESVASAMETLSQYCMQRCLSDELLSKVKKTIEFQKVQSKKQTSLTSFLKPAPKNK
;
A
#
# COMPACT_ATOMS: atom_id res chain seq x y z
N MET A 1 12.16 7.01 17.22
CA MET A 1 10.70 6.90 16.96
C MET A 1 10.14 5.56 17.47
N GLY A 2 8.83 5.47 17.71
CA GLY A 2 8.14 4.20 17.94
C GLY A 2 7.68 3.54 16.64
N ILE A 3 7.19 2.30 16.69
CA ILE A 3 6.76 1.52 15.51
C ILE A 3 5.69 2.27 14.71
N ILE A 4 4.65 2.76 15.38
CA ILE A 4 3.53 3.45 14.74
C ILE A 4 4.00 4.73 14.05
N ASN A 5 4.81 5.54 14.73
CA ASN A 5 5.32 6.79 14.16
C ASN A 5 6.15 6.51 12.91
N ASN A 6 7.09 5.56 13.00
CA ASN A 6 7.96 5.19 11.88
C ASN A 6 7.15 4.68 10.67
N LEU A 7 6.11 3.88 10.91
CA LEU A 7 5.19 3.44 9.85
C LEU A 7 4.45 4.61 9.18
N LYS A 8 3.93 5.57 9.96
CA LYS A 8 3.27 6.78 9.44
C LYS A 8 4.21 7.61 8.58
N CYS A 9 5.45 7.85 9.03
CA CYS A 9 6.46 8.59 8.27
C CYS A 9 6.70 7.95 6.91
N HIS A 10 6.97 6.64 6.88
CA HIS A 10 7.25 5.94 5.63
C HIS A 10 6.06 5.90 4.69
N TYR A 11 4.84 5.77 5.23
CA TYR A 11 3.60 5.83 4.44
C TYR A 11 3.45 7.21 3.79
N ARG A 12 3.48 8.29 4.59
CA ARG A 12 3.27 9.65 4.11
C ARG A 12 4.37 10.11 3.16
N GLY A 13 5.62 9.77 3.44
CA GLY A 13 6.74 10.07 2.54
C GLY A 13 6.62 9.37 1.18
N THR A 14 6.10 8.14 1.15
CA THR A 14 5.85 7.41 -0.11
C THR A 14 4.66 7.99 -0.86
N LEU A 15 3.61 8.42 -0.15
CA LEU A 15 2.46 9.10 -0.74
C LEU A 15 2.85 10.43 -1.39
N LEU A 16 3.63 11.26 -0.69
CA LEU A 16 4.12 12.55 -1.21
C LEU A 16 4.94 12.38 -2.50
N LYS A 17 5.81 11.36 -2.56
CA LYS A 17 6.56 11.04 -3.78
C LYS A 17 5.65 10.70 -4.95
N ARG A 18 4.54 9.98 -4.72
CA ARG A 18 3.56 9.68 -5.77
C ARG A 18 2.84 10.94 -6.26
N ILE A 19 2.45 11.82 -5.34
CA ILE A 19 1.83 13.11 -5.68
C ILE A 19 2.79 13.96 -6.52
N ILE A 20 4.06 14.05 -6.13
CA ILE A 20 5.07 14.82 -6.88
C ILE A 20 5.25 14.26 -8.28
N ASN A 21 5.38 12.94 -8.43
CA ASN A 21 5.49 12.32 -9.75
C ASN A 21 4.26 12.62 -10.62
N HIS A 22 3.06 12.61 -10.04
CA HIS A 22 1.83 12.95 -10.74
C HIS A 22 1.83 14.39 -11.27
N VAL A 23 2.29 15.33 -10.45
CA VAL A 23 2.45 16.75 -10.83
C VAL A 23 3.57 16.94 -11.85
N ASP A 24 4.69 16.22 -11.70
CA ASP A 24 5.83 16.26 -12.64
C ASP A 24 5.46 15.72 -14.04
N GLU A 25 4.47 14.83 -14.12
CA GLU A 25 3.88 14.37 -15.38
C GLU A 25 2.96 15.41 -16.04
N GLY A 26 2.75 16.58 -15.40
CA GLY A 26 1.94 17.68 -15.91
C GLY A 26 0.46 17.59 -15.56
N ASN A 27 0.09 16.73 -14.60
CA ASN A 27 -1.28 16.62 -14.11
C ASN A 27 -1.53 17.59 -12.94
N ASP A 28 -2.75 18.08 -12.80
CA ASP A 28 -3.13 18.93 -11.66
C ASP A 28 -3.21 18.12 -10.36
N PHE A 29 -2.77 18.72 -9.25
CA PHE A 29 -2.83 18.11 -7.91
C PHE A 29 -4.25 17.65 -7.52
N ASP A 30 -5.27 18.44 -7.87
CA ASP A 30 -6.68 18.14 -7.55
C ASP A 30 -7.21 16.86 -8.22
N ASN A 31 -6.55 16.41 -9.30
CA ASN A 31 -6.89 15.18 -10.01
C ASN A 31 -6.15 13.95 -9.47
N PHE A 32 -5.30 14.11 -8.45
CA PHE A 32 -4.63 13.00 -7.82
C PHE A 32 -5.65 12.11 -7.10
N LYS A 33 -5.83 10.89 -7.62
CA LYS A 33 -6.66 9.86 -7.00
C LYS A 33 -5.80 8.81 -6.31
N LEU A 34 -6.16 8.45 -5.08
CA LEU A 34 -5.57 7.33 -4.35
C LEU A 34 -6.63 6.24 -4.18
N THR A 35 -6.44 5.10 -4.81
CA THR A 35 -7.34 3.95 -4.63
C THR A 35 -7.07 3.23 -3.30
N LEU A 36 -8.03 2.43 -2.82
CA LEU A 36 -7.82 1.59 -1.63
C LEU A 36 -6.65 0.60 -1.84
N LEU A 37 -6.55 0.02 -3.04
CA LEU A 37 -5.44 -0.88 -3.39
C LEU A 37 -4.09 -0.16 -3.31
N ASP A 38 -4.03 1.07 -3.83
CA ASP A 38 -2.83 1.90 -3.72
C ASP A 38 -2.45 2.17 -2.26
N ALA A 39 -3.42 2.52 -1.42
CA ALA A 39 -3.19 2.75 0.00
C ALA A 39 -2.62 1.50 0.69
N VAL A 40 -3.17 0.31 0.40
CA VAL A 40 -2.66 -0.96 0.95
C VAL A 40 -1.24 -1.28 0.44
N ILE A 41 -0.96 -1.01 -0.84
CA ILE A 41 0.38 -1.20 -1.41
C ILE A 41 1.39 -0.26 -0.72
N ILE A 42 1.05 1.01 -0.53
CA ILE A 42 1.90 1.98 0.17
C ILE A 42 2.12 1.54 1.62
N LEU A 43 1.07 1.07 2.30
CA LEU A 43 1.17 0.56 3.66
C LEU A 43 2.14 -0.63 3.76
N LYS A 44 2.06 -1.58 2.81
CA LYS A 44 3.00 -2.71 2.74
C LYS A 44 4.44 -2.21 2.56
N GLN A 45 4.67 -1.29 1.63
CA GLN A 45 5.99 -0.72 1.38
C GLN A 45 6.53 0.05 2.59
N ALA A 46 5.65 0.74 3.31
CA ALA A 46 6.01 1.44 4.54
C ALA A 46 6.41 0.46 5.65
N TRP A 47 5.66 -0.62 5.81
CA TRP A 47 5.95 -1.67 6.79
C TRP A 47 7.30 -2.36 6.52
N GLU A 48 7.63 -2.63 5.26
CA GLU A 48 8.91 -3.24 4.86
C GLU A 48 10.12 -2.36 5.20
N LYS A 49 9.93 -1.05 5.38
CA LYS A 49 10.98 -0.10 5.79
C LYS A 49 11.13 0.02 7.31
N VAL A 50 10.16 -0.49 8.09
CA VAL A 50 10.25 -0.46 9.55
C VAL A 50 11.35 -1.43 10.00
N GLU A 51 12.43 -0.88 10.55
CA GLU A 51 13.56 -1.71 10.96
C GLU A 51 13.24 -2.60 12.17
N PRO A 52 13.76 -3.84 12.22
CA PRO A 52 13.65 -4.70 13.39
C PRO A 52 14.18 -4.06 14.68
N ALA A 53 15.17 -3.17 14.56
CA ALA A 53 15.70 -2.42 15.69
C ALA A 53 14.69 -1.42 16.28
N THR A 54 13.90 -0.75 15.44
CA THR A 54 12.78 0.11 15.88
C THR A 54 11.74 -0.68 16.67
N ILE A 55 11.43 -1.90 16.20
CA ILE A 55 10.53 -2.81 16.90
C ILE A 55 11.12 -3.19 18.26
N ARG A 56 12.35 -3.70 18.29
CA ARG A 56 13.04 -4.08 19.54
C ARG A 56 13.09 -2.94 20.55
N ASN A 57 13.46 -1.75 20.11
CA ASN A 57 13.55 -0.57 20.96
C ASN A 57 12.19 -0.14 21.51
N CYS A 58 11.12 -0.27 20.71
CA CYS A 58 9.76 0.00 21.16
C CYS A 58 9.31 -1.00 22.24
N PHE A 59 9.54 -2.30 22.04
CA PHE A 59 9.23 -3.32 23.05
C PHE A 59 10.08 -3.17 24.32
N LYS A 60 11.37 -2.82 24.19
CA LYS A 60 12.25 -2.50 25.33
C LYS A 60 11.72 -1.32 26.14
N LYS A 61 11.33 -0.22 25.47
CA LYS A 61 10.74 0.95 26.14
C LYS A 61 9.41 0.65 26.83
N ALA A 62 8.65 -0.31 26.32
CA ALA A 62 7.41 -0.79 26.94
C ALA A 62 7.63 -1.81 28.09
N GLY A 63 8.89 -2.10 28.44
CA GLY A 63 9.23 -3.03 29.53
C GLY A 63 9.25 -4.51 29.13
N PHE A 64 9.03 -4.83 27.85
CA PHE A 64 9.16 -6.18 27.31
C PHE A 64 10.62 -6.46 26.96
N GLN A 65 11.47 -6.59 27.98
CA GLN A 65 12.85 -7.02 27.79
C GLN A 65 12.92 -8.54 27.90
N ALA A 66 13.32 -9.22 26.83
CA ALA A 66 13.66 -10.64 26.90
C ALA A 66 14.88 -10.80 27.81
N SER A 67 14.83 -11.74 28.77
CA SER A 67 15.96 -12.05 29.63
C SER A 67 17.16 -12.48 28.79
N GLU A 68 18.31 -11.88 29.07
CA GLU A 68 19.59 -12.03 28.38
C GLU A 68 19.95 -13.49 28.04
N THR A 69 19.65 -13.89 26.81
CA THR A 69 20.38 -14.93 26.08
C THR A 69 20.07 -14.72 24.61
N GLU A 70 20.68 -13.71 23.98
CA GLU A 70 21.01 -13.70 22.56
C GLU A 70 21.75 -12.39 22.26
N THR A 71 23.06 -12.53 22.11
CA THR A 71 24.00 -11.63 21.41
C THR A 71 23.65 -10.14 21.42
N GLU A 72 24.35 -9.41 22.27
CA GLU A 72 24.57 -7.96 22.13
C GLU A 72 25.08 -7.68 20.71
N ILE A 73 24.18 -7.28 19.82
CA ILE A 73 24.55 -6.50 18.64
C ILE A 73 24.69 -5.08 19.18
N GLU A 74 25.89 -4.79 19.67
CA GLU A 74 26.32 -3.44 19.99
C GLU A 74 26.03 -2.54 18.80
N GLY A 75 25.20 -1.54 19.06
CA GLY A 75 24.68 -0.62 18.06
C GLY A 75 23.77 0.35 18.78
N GLU A 76 24.30 1.03 19.79
CA GLU A 76 23.79 2.33 20.23
C GLU A 76 24.00 3.34 19.09
N ASN A 77 23.37 3.10 17.96
CA ASN A 77 23.06 4.18 17.05
C ASN A 77 21.66 4.60 17.47
N GLU A 78 21.56 5.82 17.98
CA GLU A 78 20.33 6.59 17.81
C GLU A 78 19.98 6.44 16.33
N ILE A 79 18.99 5.60 16.03
CA ILE A 79 18.52 5.42 14.66
C ILE A 79 17.82 6.73 14.33
N GLU A 80 18.60 7.69 13.85
CA GLU A 80 18.14 8.56 12.78
C GLU A 80 17.59 7.58 11.76
N ALA A 81 16.26 7.47 11.70
CA ALA A 81 15.60 6.80 10.59
C ALA A 81 16.31 7.34 9.36
N GLU A 82 16.83 6.46 8.50
CA GLU A 82 17.43 6.87 7.24
C GLU A 82 16.43 7.81 6.60
N ASP A 83 16.73 9.11 6.75
CA ASP A 83 15.74 10.15 6.63
C ASP A 83 15.41 10.08 5.17
N THR A 84 14.22 9.55 4.87
CA THR A 84 13.74 9.62 3.52
C THR A 84 13.52 11.10 3.38
N ASP A 85 14.54 11.84 2.92
CA ASP A 85 14.61 13.29 2.97
C ASP A 85 13.41 13.82 2.20
N VAL A 86 12.33 13.99 2.94
CA VAL A 86 11.00 14.40 2.47
C VAL A 86 10.83 15.88 2.67
N GLN A 87 11.75 16.53 3.37
CA GLN A 87 11.87 17.97 3.45
C GLN A 87 11.95 18.66 2.08
N PRO A 88 12.77 18.24 1.10
CA PRO A 88 12.78 18.83 -0.23
C PRO A 88 11.46 18.58 -0.99
N PHE A 89 10.82 17.44 -0.76
CA PHE A 89 9.54 17.07 -1.37
C PHE A 89 8.37 17.90 -0.78
N LEU A 90 8.37 18.10 0.54
CA LEU A 90 7.43 18.93 1.28
C LEU A 90 7.58 20.41 0.93
N SER A 91 8.82 20.91 0.92
CA SER A 91 9.13 22.30 0.54
C SER A 91 8.59 22.64 -0.86
N ARG A 92 8.65 21.68 -1.79
CA ARG A 92 8.10 21.85 -3.14
C ARG A 92 6.58 21.93 -3.16
N LEU A 93 5.89 21.02 -2.46
CA LEU A 93 4.43 21.03 -2.40
C LEU A 93 3.87 22.20 -1.57
N LEU A 94 4.59 22.65 -0.56
CA LEU A 94 4.23 23.78 0.28
C LEU A 94 4.09 25.08 -0.53
N VAL A 95 5.05 25.35 -1.42
CA VAL A 95 5.08 26.55 -2.27
C VAL A 95 3.85 26.63 -3.19
N GLU A 96 3.30 25.48 -3.56
CA GLU A 96 2.29 25.37 -4.62
C GLU A 96 0.88 24.99 -4.09
N TYR A 97 0.79 24.27 -2.96
CA TYR A 97 -0.46 23.63 -2.50
C TYR A 97 -0.78 23.76 -0.99
N SER A 98 -0.07 24.60 -0.22
CA SER A 98 -0.37 24.86 1.22
C SER A 98 -0.47 23.60 2.10
N ILE A 99 0.48 22.68 1.95
CA ILE A 99 0.67 21.47 2.78
C ILE A 99 1.37 21.84 4.09
N PRO A 100 1.29 21.05 5.19
CA PRO A 100 2.03 21.35 6.42
C PRO A 100 3.52 21.65 6.21
N ASP A 101 4.00 22.69 6.91
CA ASP A 101 5.31 23.33 6.74
C ASP A 101 6.49 22.47 7.22
N SER A 102 6.22 21.45 8.03
CA SER A 102 7.24 20.58 8.60
C SER A 102 6.84 19.10 8.58
N LEU A 103 7.87 18.24 8.59
CA LEU A 103 7.69 16.80 8.74
C LEU A 103 6.99 16.44 10.05
N ASP A 104 7.26 17.19 11.13
CA ASP A 104 6.58 17.04 12.42
C ASP A 104 5.09 17.38 12.33
N ASP A 105 4.71 18.44 11.62
CA ASP A 105 3.29 18.78 11.42
C ASP A 105 2.58 17.73 10.57
N LEU A 106 3.27 17.21 9.55
CA LEU A 106 2.77 16.11 8.75
C LEU A 106 2.62 14.84 9.59
N GLU A 107 3.57 14.53 10.48
CA GLU A 107 3.54 13.39 11.42
C GLU A 107 2.36 13.48 12.41
N ASN A 108 2.07 14.68 12.90
CA ASN A 108 1.03 14.93 13.89
C ASN A 108 -0.35 15.30 13.31
N LEU A 109 -0.51 15.30 11.98
CA LEU A 109 -1.76 15.69 11.32
C LEU A 109 -3.00 14.91 11.80
N ASP A 110 -2.83 13.65 12.20
CA ASP A 110 -3.92 12.78 12.67
C ASP A 110 -3.94 12.60 14.19
N GLN A 111 -3.17 13.39 14.94
CA GLN A 111 -3.06 13.25 16.39
C GLN A 111 -4.39 13.54 17.12
N ASP A 112 -5.17 14.47 16.59
CA ASP A 112 -6.47 14.87 17.15
C ASP A 112 -7.67 14.13 16.53
N VAL A 113 -7.43 13.16 15.63
CA VAL A 113 -8.50 12.38 15.00
C VAL A 113 -9.01 11.34 16.00
N PRO A 114 -10.29 11.39 16.43
CA PRO A 114 -10.83 10.43 17.38
C PRO A 114 -10.80 9.02 16.77
N THR A 115 -9.91 8.16 17.28
CA THR A 115 -9.73 6.79 16.78
C THR A 115 -10.69 5.80 17.46
N ALA A 116 -11.32 6.22 18.54
CA ALA A 116 -12.36 5.50 19.25
C ALA A 116 -13.41 6.50 19.77
N PRO A 117 -14.69 6.10 19.86
CA PRO A 117 -15.66 6.91 20.57
C PRO A 117 -15.19 7.11 22.01
N SER A 118 -15.30 8.34 22.52
CA SER A 118 -15.02 8.61 23.93
C SER A 118 -15.86 7.65 24.76
N PRO A 119 -15.26 6.91 25.71
CA PRO A 119 -16.03 6.01 26.56
C PRO A 119 -17.10 6.83 27.26
N SER A 120 -18.35 6.62 26.88
CA SER A 120 -19.49 7.18 27.60
C SER A 120 -19.51 6.57 28.99
N GLU A 121 -20.04 7.30 29.97
CA GLU A 121 -20.16 6.76 31.34
C GLU A 121 -20.99 5.46 31.40
N GLU A 122 -21.81 5.18 30.39
CA GLU A 122 -22.55 3.93 30.22
C GLU A 122 -21.64 2.75 29.84
N MET A 123 -20.64 2.95 28.96
CA MET A 123 -19.70 1.90 28.54
C MET A 123 -18.85 1.38 29.71
N ASN A 124 -18.50 2.28 30.65
CA ASN A 124 -17.72 1.96 31.84
C ASN A 124 -18.53 1.23 32.91
N ARG A 125 -19.86 1.38 32.94
CA ARG A 125 -20.74 0.72 33.93
C ARG A 125 -21.04 -0.74 33.59
N SER A 126 -20.85 -1.15 32.33
CA SER A 126 -21.24 -2.48 31.86
C SER A 126 -20.21 -3.59 32.13
N THR A 127 -19.08 -3.29 32.81
CA THR A 127 -18.03 -4.29 33.10
C THR A 127 -18.12 -4.91 34.50
N THR A 128 -19.08 -4.51 35.35
CA THR A 128 -19.18 -5.01 36.73
C THR A 128 -20.46 -5.75 37.10
N ASP A 129 -21.34 -6.14 36.17
CA ASP A 129 -22.42 -7.08 36.51
C ASP A 129 -22.60 -8.18 35.46
N SER A 130 -22.62 -9.40 35.98
CA SER A 130 -22.85 -10.64 35.25
C SER A 130 -24.35 -10.81 35.00
N GLU A 131 -24.66 -11.46 33.88
CA GLU A 131 -25.95 -12.07 33.48
C GLU A 131 -26.93 -11.25 32.61
N ARG A 132 -27.00 -11.69 31.34
CA ARG A 132 -28.19 -11.84 30.46
C ARG A 132 -29.18 -10.67 30.37
N GLU A 133 -29.28 -10.11 29.17
CA GLU A 133 -30.49 -10.24 28.32
C GLU A 133 -30.26 -9.76 26.88
N ASN A 134 -30.93 -10.47 25.96
CA ASN A 134 -31.04 -10.21 24.52
C ASN A 134 -31.47 -8.78 24.20
N GLN A 135 -30.85 -8.19 23.15
CA GLN A 135 -31.39 -7.23 22.16
C GLN A 135 -30.26 -6.27 21.76
N THR A 136 -29.95 -5.96 20.51
CA THR A 136 -30.54 -6.26 19.20
C THR A 136 -29.37 -6.13 18.23
N GLU A 137 -29.26 -7.05 17.28
CA GLU A 137 -28.38 -6.91 16.12
C GLU A 137 -28.76 -5.60 15.40
N GLN A 138 -28.01 -4.52 15.67
CA GLN A 138 -27.98 -3.38 14.77
C GLN A 138 -27.27 -3.88 13.52
N ALA A 139 -28.08 -4.12 12.49
CA ALA A 139 -27.61 -4.34 11.13
C ALA A 139 -26.53 -3.30 10.85
N ALA A 140 -25.31 -3.78 10.57
CA ALA A 140 -24.31 -2.99 9.89
C ALA A 140 -25.00 -2.46 8.64
N ASP A 141 -25.10 -1.13 8.55
CA ASP A 141 -25.41 -0.46 7.31
C ASP A 141 -24.23 -0.80 6.39
N ASP A 142 -24.44 -1.80 5.52
CA ASP A 142 -23.56 -2.08 4.39
C ASP A 142 -23.66 -0.83 3.50
N GLU A 143 -22.86 0.18 3.83
CA GLU A 143 -22.47 1.19 2.87
C GLU A 143 -21.81 0.43 1.72
N ASP A 144 -22.55 0.33 0.62
CA ASP A 144 -22.14 -0.23 -0.65
C ASP A 144 -20.83 0.46 -1.06
N ASP A 145 -19.70 -0.16 -0.69
CA ASP A 145 -18.35 0.21 -1.10
C ASP A 145 -18.28 -0.01 -2.62
N GLN A 146 -18.73 0.99 -3.35
CA GLN A 146 -18.51 1.11 -4.79
C GLN A 146 -17.05 1.45 -5.01
N GLY A 147 -16.16 0.52 -4.65
CA GLY A 147 -14.79 0.54 -5.11
C GLY A 147 -14.81 0.66 -6.62
N GLU A 148 -14.19 1.70 -7.16
CA GLU A 148 -13.99 1.85 -8.61
C GLU A 148 -13.29 0.56 -9.10
N GLU A 149 -14.05 -0.37 -9.69
CA GLU A 149 -13.53 -1.63 -10.18
C GLU A 149 -12.55 -1.30 -11.30
N MET A 150 -11.26 -1.48 -11.02
CA MET A 150 -10.19 -1.09 -11.92
C MET A 150 -10.40 -1.81 -13.27
N PRO A 151 -10.55 -1.08 -14.39
CA PRO A 151 -10.89 -1.71 -15.65
C PRO A 151 -9.78 -2.70 -16.04
N PRO A 152 -10.14 -3.89 -16.56
CA PRO A 152 -9.15 -4.88 -16.96
C PRO A 152 -8.25 -4.28 -18.05
N VAL A 153 -6.94 -4.28 -17.80
CA VAL A 153 -5.95 -3.78 -18.75
C VAL A 153 -5.97 -4.68 -20.00
N SER A 154 -6.13 -4.06 -21.17
CA SER A 154 -6.12 -4.78 -22.45
C SER A 154 -4.75 -5.43 -22.72
N ASP A 155 -4.78 -6.62 -23.31
CA ASP A 155 -3.61 -7.37 -23.75
C ASP A 155 -2.65 -6.57 -24.64
N GLU A 156 -3.18 -5.63 -25.41
CA GLU A 156 -2.42 -4.73 -26.30
C GLU A 156 -1.67 -3.64 -25.51
N SER A 157 -2.30 -3.10 -24.46
CA SER A 157 -1.68 -2.12 -23.55
C SER A 157 -0.52 -2.73 -22.78
N VAL A 158 -0.67 -3.98 -22.29
CA VAL A 158 0.41 -4.71 -21.62
C VAL A 158 1.60 -4.94 -22.56
N ALA A 159 1.36 -5.31 -23.82
CA ALA A 159 2.40 -5.53 -24.81
C ALA A 159 3.18 -4.25 -25.13
N SER A 160 2.47 -3.13 -25.30
CA SER A 160 3.09 -1.82 -25.55
C SER A 160 3.93 -1.32 -24.37
N ALA A 161 3.43 -1.47 -23.14
CA ALA A 161 4.16 -1.12 -21.93
C ALA A 161 5.45 -1.96 -21.78
N MET A 162 5.37 -3.27 -22.07
CA MET A 162 6.53 -4.15 -22.04
C MET A 162 7.58 -3.82 -23.09
N GLU A 163 7.18 -3.45 -24.30
CA GLU A 163 8.11 -3.00 -25.35
C GLU A 163 8.86 -1.74 -24.89
N THR A 164 8.12 -0.79 -24.30
CA THR A 164 8.68 0.45 -23.74
C THR A 164 9.69 0.17 -22.64
N LEU A 165 9.37 -0.74 -21.71
CA LEU A 165 10.29 -1.18 -20.65
C LEU A 165 11.51 -1.90 -21.22
N SER A 166 11.33 -2.75 -22.25
CA SER A 166 12.44 -3.44 -22.92
C SER A 166 13.40 -2.44 -23.57
N GLN A 167 12.85 -1.44 -24.27
CA GLN A 167 13.61 -0.36 -24.88
C GLN A 167 14.39 0.45 -23.84
N TYR A 168 13.78 0.75 -22.69
CA TYR A 168 14.45 1.44 -21.59
C TYR A 168 15.60 0.60 -20.99
N CYS A 169 15.39 -0.69 -20.78
CA CYS A 169 16.42 -1.62 -20.30
C CYS A 169 17.61 -1.70 -21.27
N MET A 170 17.33 -1.77 -22.58
CA MET A 170 18.36 -1.77 -23.63
C MET A 170 19.17 -0.47 -23.64
N GLN A 171 18.53 0.68 -23.48
CA GLN A 171 19.19 1.99 -23.48
C GLN A 171 20.09 2.20 -22.26
N ARG A 172 19.75 1.61 -21.10
CA ARG A 172 20.52 1.76 -19.84
C ARG A 172 21.37 0.54 -19.48
N CYS A 173 21.48 -0.44 -20.37
CA CYS A 173 22.19 -1.72 -20.15
C CYS A 173 21.81 -2.40 -18.82
N LEU A 174 20.54 -2.33 -18.45
CA LEU A 174 20.00 -2.96 -17.24
C LEU A 174 19.87 -4.48 -17.44
N SER A 175 19.97 -5.25 -16.36
CA SER A 175 19.75 -6.71 -16.40
C SER A 175 18.30 -7.02 -16.80
N ASP A 176 18.13 -7.77 -17.89
CA ASP A 176 16.82 -8.18 -18.46
C ASP A 176 16.21 -9.42 -17.75
N GLU A 177 16.82 -9.88 -16.65
CA GLU A 177 16.41 -11.12 -15.99
C GLU A 177 14.99 -11.03 -15.41
N LEU A 178 14.67 -9.93 -14.72
CA LEU A 178 13.34 -9.71 -14.13
C LEU A 178 12.28 -9.48 -15.22
N LEU A 179 12.60 -8.71 -16.25
CA LEU A 179 11.68 -8.41 -17.34
C LEU A 179 11.38 -9.66 -18.19
N SER A 180 12.38 -10.49 -18.46
CA SER A 180 12.19 -11.80 -19.11
C SER A 180 11.30 -12.74 -18.29
N LYS A 181 11.40 -12.69 -16.95
CA LYS A 181 10.56 -13.48 -16.04
C LYS A 181 9.11 -13.01 -16.09
N VAL A 182 8.88 -11.70 -16.02
CA VAL A 182 7.54 -11.09 -16.14
C VAL A 182 6.91 -11.44 -17.49
N LYS A 183 7.65 -11.32 -18.60
CA LYS A 183 7.19 -11.70 -19.94
C LYS A 183 6.71 -13.14 -20.01
N LYS A 184 7.52 -14.08 -19.50
CA LYS A 184 7.16 -15.51 -19.45
C LYS A 184 5.93 -15.78 -18.60
N THR A 185 5.80 -15.11 -17.45
CA THR A 185 4.63 -15.27 -16.57
C THR A 185 3.34 -14.79 -17.24
N ILE A 186 3.39 -13.65 -17.93
CA ILE A 186 2.24 -13.11 -18.67
C ILE A 186 1.86 -14.04 -19.83
N GLU A 187 2.83 -14.50 -20.63
CA GLU A 187 2.59 -15.47 -21.71
C GLU A 187 1.99 -16.77 -21.18
N PHE A 188 2.48 -17.27 -20.05
CA PHE A 188 1.97 -18.47 -19.40
C PHE A 188 0.52 -18.29 -18.93
N GLN A 189 0.18 -17.16 -18.30
CA GLN A 189 -1.20 -16.84 -17.92
C GLN A 189 -2.14 -16.76 -19.13
N LYS A 190 -1.69 -16.18 -20.26
CA LYS A 190 -2.45 -16.15 -21.52
C LYS A 190 -2.71 -17.55 -22.10
N VAL A 191 -1.77 -18.48 -21.92
CA VAL A 191 -1.93 -19.87 -22.36
C VAL A 191 -2.92 -20.61 -21.45
N GLN A 192 -2.86 -20.39 -20.14
CA GLN A 192 -3.77 -21.03 -19.19
C GLN A 192 -5.21 -20.49 -19.27
N SER A 193 -5.42 -19.24 -19.66
CA SER A 193 -6.76 -18.67 -19.83
C SER A 193 -7.50 -19.18 -21.08
N LYS A 194 -6.78 -19.78 -22.04
CA LYS A 194 -7.39 -20.40 -23.23
C LYS A 194 -7.95 -21.77 -22.88
N LYS A 195 -9.29 -21.88 -22.85
CA LYS A 195 -9.98 -23.17 -22.62
C LYS A 195 -9.70 -24.12 -23.78
N GLN A 196 -9.29 -25.35 -23.46
CA GLN A 196 -9.10 -26.43 -24.42
C GLN A 196 -10.43 -26.72 -25.16
N THR A 197 -10.43 -26.58 -26.48
CA THR A 197 -11.58 -26.98 -27.32
C THR A 197 -11.47 -28.45 -27.67
N SER A 198 -12.54 -29.22 -27.48
CA SER A 198 -12.58 -30.62 -27.93
C SER A 198 -12.43 -30.70 -29.46
N LEU A 199 -11.67 -31.68 -29.94
CA LEU A 199 -11.45 -31.96 -31.36
C LEU A 199 -12.77 -32.05 -32.16
N THR A 200 -13.84 -32.51 -31.51
CA THR A 200 -15.18 -32.62 -32.10
C THR A 200 -15.80 -31.27 -32.48
N SER A 201 -15.32 -30.15 -31.91
CA SER A 201 -15.77 -28.81 -32.29
C SER A 201 -15.33 -28.41 -33.71
N PHE A 202 -14.20 -28.94 -34.19
CA PHE A 202 -13.68 -28.72 -35.54
C PHE A 202 -14.29 -29.65 -36.59
N LEU A 203 -15.01 -30.70 -36.16
CA LEU A 203 -15.57 -31.73 -37.04
C LEU A 203 -17.08 -31.55 -37.29
N LYS A 204 -17.65 -30.37 -36.99
CA LYS A 204 -19.06 -30.11 -37.29
C LYS A 204 -19.28 -30.15 -38.82
N PRO A 205 -20.18 -31.01 -39.34
CA PRO A 205 -20.44 -31.10 -40.77
C PRO A 205 -21.07 -29.82 -41.30
N ALA A 206 -20.66 -29.41 -42.50
CA ALA A 206 -21.13 -28.20 -43.17
C ALA A 206 -22.68 -28.17 -43.28
N PRO A 207 -23.32 -27.00 -43.16
CA PRO A 207 -24.77 -26.90 -43.30
C PRO A 207 -25.18 -27.37 -44.69
N LYS A 208 -26.11 -28.32 -44.74
CA LYS A 208 -26.73 -28.76 -46.00
C LYS A 208 -27.52 -27.57 -46.56
N ASN A 209 -27.01 -26.97 -47.63
CA ASN A 209 -27.77 -26.01 -48.43
C ASN A 209 -29.11 -26.66 -48.84
N LYS A 210 -30.21 -26.01 -48.48
CA LYS A 210 -31.54 -26.27 -49.05
C LYS A 210 -31.76 -25.33 -50.22
#